data_AF-A0A534LLQ6-F1
#
_entry.id   AF-A0A534LLQ6-F1
#
_cell.length_a   1.000
_cell.length_b   1.000
_cell.length_c   1.000
_cell.angle_alpha   90.00
_cell.angle_beta   90.00
_cell.angle_gamma   90.00
#
_symmetry.space_group_name_H-M   'P 1'
#
loop_
_entity.id
_entity.type
_entity.pdbx_description
1 polymer ?
#
loop_
_entity_poly.entity_id
_entity_poly.type
_entity_poly.pdbx_seq_one_letter_code
_entity_poly.pdbx_strand_id
1 'polypeptide(L)'
;MDKKEIRKLTGDWSLNKLLTKYAGLESDSQLVCPNCGGLMEIEDAGNVRVDVCLDCKGVWLDAGELERLAAMDPAEFRKFTPEKIEQLQKAKEIREDEHRQAIRSLFRGLRRP
;
A
#
# COMPACT_ATOMS: atom_id res chain seq x y z
N MET A 1 16.83 -6.21 -9.96
CA MET A 1 16.04 -6.59 -11.14
C MET A 1 15.30 -5.34 -11.58
N ASP A 2 15.32 -5.03 -12.87
CA ASP A 2 14.72 -3.81 -13.44
C ASP A 2 13.17 -3.92 -13.44
N LYS A 3 12.46 -2.79 -13.30
CA LYS A 3 10.98 -2.67 -13.31
C LYS A 3 10.32 -3.34 -14.53
N LYS A 4 11.11 -3.57 -15.58
CA LYS A 4 10.69 -4.20 -16.84
C LYS A 4 10.86 -5.73 -16.86
N GLU A 5 11.64 -6.31 -15.95
CA GLU A 5 11.89 -7.76 -15.91
C GLU A 5 10.84 -8.51 -15.10
N ILE A 6 10.47 -8.02 -13.91
CA ILE A 6 9.47 -8.71 -13.07
C ILE A 6 8.10 -8.73 -13.77
N ARG A 7 7.73 -7.62 -14.40
CA ARG A 7 6.49 -7.49 -15.17
C ARG A 7 6.44 -8.44 -16.38
N LYS A 8 7.59 -8.82 -16.95
CA LYS A 8 7.70 -9.83 -18.02
C LYS A 8 7.67 -11.27 -17.48
N LEU A 9 8.14 -11.48 -16.25
CA LEU A 9 8.24 -12.80 -15.63
C LEU A 9 6.94 -13.27 -14.97
N THR A 10 6.19 -12.38 -14.31
CA THR A 10 4.98 -12.78 -13.57
C THR A 10 3.71 -12.63 -14.39
N GLY A 11 3.63 -11.65 -15.29
CA GLY A 11 2.44 -11.37 -16.13
C GLY A 11 1.16 -11.06 -15.34
N ASP A 12 1.23 -11.08 -14.01
CA ASP A 12 0.12 -11.00 -13.08
C ASP A 12 0.30 -9.76 -12.21
N TRP A 13 -0.63 -8.82 -12.41
CA TRP A 13 -0.67 -7.54 -11.72
C TRP A 13 -0.78 -7.71 -10.19
N SER A 14 -1.44 -8.76 -9.73
CA SER A 14 -1.64 -9.05 -8.30
C SER A 14 -0.34 -9.53 -7.65
N LEU A 15 0.46 -10.32 -8.37
CA LEU A 15 1.78 -10.77 -7.91
C LEU A 15 2.76 -9.60 -7.85
N ASN A 16 2.70 -8.65 -8.79
CA ASN A 16 3.58 -7.47 -8.73
C ASN A 16 3.25 -6.60 -7.51
N LYS A 17 1.96 -6.34 -7.29
CA LYS A 17 1.48 -5.61 -6.10
C LYS A 17 1.88 -6.29 -4.78
N LEU A 18 1.92 -7.62 -4.77
CA LEU A 18 2.39 -8.44 -3.64
C LEU A 18 3.88 -8.29 -3.37
N LEU A 19 4.70 -8.37 -4.41
CA LEU A 19 6.15 -8.25 -4.31
C LEU A 19 6.57 -6.83 -3.89
N THR A 20 5.85 -5.81 -4.39
CA THR A 20 5.96 -4.42 -3.93
C THR A 20 5.64 -4.29 -2.44
N LYS A 21 4.44 -4.72 -2.02
CA LYS A 21 3.93 -4.46 -0.67
C LYS A 21 4.60 -5.30 0.43
N TYR A 22 5.02 -6.54 0.13
CA TYR A 22 5.51 -7.49 1.15
C TYR A 22 6.98 -7.86 1.03
N ALA A 23 7.60 -7.70 -0.14
CA ALA A 23 9.03 -7.94 -0.32
C ALA A 23 9.83 -6.65 -0.53
N GLY A 24 9.16 -5.48 -0.61
CA GLY A 24 9.81 -4.18 -0.81
C GLY A 24 10.51 -4.05 -2.17
N LEU A 25 10.11 -4.84 -3.16
CA LEU A 25 10.90 -5.01 -4.38
C LEU A 25 10.67 -3.90 -5.41
N GLU A 26 9.53 -3.19 -5.39
CA GLU A 26 9.21 -2.14 -6.38
C GLU A 26 8.20 -1.13 -5.82
N SER A 27 8.62 0.07 -5.39
CA SER A 27 7.69 1.20 -5.16
C SER A 27 7.76 2.23 -6.30
N ASP A 28 6.65 2.90 -6.56
CA ASP A 28 6.61 4.08 -7.43
C ASP A 28 6.98 5.37 -6.69
N SER A 29 6.99 5.34 -5.35
CA SER A 29 7.58 6.40 -4.55
C SER A 29 9.09 6.43 -4.76
N GLN A 30 9.62 7.64 -4.97
CA GLN A 30 11.07 7.89 -4.99
C GLN A 30 11.62 8.20 -3.59
N LEU A 31 10.77 8.18 -2.57
CA LEU A 31 11.12 8.58 -1.20
C LEU A 31 11.41 7.37 -0.30
N VAL A 32 12.30 7.62 0.64
CA VAL A 32 12.57 6.76 1.77
C VAL A 32 12.12 7.50 3.02
N CYS A 33 11.46 6.79 3.93
CA CYS A 33 10.91 7.39 5.13
C CYS A 33 12.04 7.98 5.99
N PRO A 34 12.03 9.29 6.30
CA PRO A 34 13.08 9.90 7.10
C PRO A 34 13.04 9.49 8.57
N ASN A 35 11.90 8.96 9.04
CA ASN A 35 11.73 8.54 10.42
C ASN A 35 12.32 7.14 10.70
N CYS A 36 12.21 6.21 9.75
CA CYS A 36 12.61 4.82 9.97
C CYS A 36 13.46 4.20 8.86
N GLY A 37 13.72 4.91 7.76
CA GLY A 37 14.44 4.38 6.60
C GLY A 37 13.64 3.40 5.73
N GLY A 38 12.36 3.19 6.05
CA GLY A 38 11.47 2.29 5.31
C GLY A 38 11.08 2.80 3.93
N LEU A 39 10.67 1.88 3.05
CA LEU A 39 10.12 2.24 1.74
C LEU A 39 8.80 2.97 1.90
N MET A 40 8.58 3.96 1.04
CA MET A 40 7.30 4.67 0.94
C MET A 40 6.51 4.15 -0.27
N GLU A 41 5.20 4.23 -0.22
CA GLU A 41 4.26 3.91 -1.31
C GLU A 41 3.34 5.12 -1.53
N ILE A 42 3.05 5.44 -2.79
CA ILE A 42 2.16 6.55 -3.13
C ILE A 42 0.72 6.07 -2.94
N GLU A 43 -0.05 6.79 -2.14
CA GLU A 43 -1.47 6.56 -1.88
C GLU A 43 -2.28 7.80 -2.25
N ASP A 44 -3.53 7.59 -2.69
CA ASP A 44 -4.45 8.68 -3.01
C ASP A 44 -5.31 9.03 -1.79
N ALA A 45 -5.13 10.24 -1.25
CA ALA A 45 -5.98 10.85 -0.24
C ALA A 45 -6.93 11.85 -0.92
N GLY A 46 -8.07 11.35 -1.41
CA GLY A 46 -9.01 12.16 -2.18
C GLY A 46 -8.44 12.51 -3.56
N ASN A 47 -8.12 13.79 -3.79
CA ASN A 47 -7.46 14.26 -5.01
C ASN A 47 -5.97 14.63 -4.80
N VAL A 48 -5.40 14.28 -3.65
CA VAL A 48 -4.00 14.53 -3.30
C VAL A 48 -3.27 13.20 -3.22
N ARG A 49 -2.13 13.09 -3.90
CA ARG A 49 -1.24 11.93 -3.80
C ARG A 49 -0.30 12.16 -2.63
N VAL A 50 -0.12 11.17 -1.77
CA VAL A 50 0.71 11.27 -0.58
C VAL A 50 1.61 10.06 -0.48
N ASP A 51 2.84 10.25 -0.01
CA ASP A 51 3.76 9.13 0.21
C ASP A 51 3.58 8.58 1.63
N VAL A 52 3.25 7.29 1.74
CA VAL A 52 3.00 6.62 3.01
C VAL A 52 4.07 5.57 3.26
N CYS A 53 4.74 5.65 4.41
CA CYS A 53 5.71 4.65 4.80
C CYS A 53 5.05 3.30 5.06
N LEU A 54 5.59 2.24 4.46
CA LEU A 54 5.10 0.87 4.63
C LEU A 54 5.39 0.30 6.03
N ASP A 55 6.42 0.80 6.71
CA ASP A 55 6.83 0.30 8.03
C ASP A 55 6.16 1.06 9.16
N CYS A 56 6.48 2.36 9.31
CA CYS A 56 6.01 3.15 10.45
C CYS A 56 4.70 3.91 10.20
N LYS A 57 4.12 3.79 9.01
CA LYS A 57 2.88 4.49 8.60
C LYS A 57 2.95 6.02 8.65
N GLY A 58 4.16 6.59 8.67
CA GLY A 58 4.36 8.03 8.52
C GLY A 58 3.96 8.51 7.12
N VAL A 59 3.40 9.71 7.02
CA VAL A 59 2.96 10.31 5.76
C VAL A 59 3.88 11.49 5.43
N TRP A 60 4.35 11.54 4.19
CA TRP A 60 5.09 12.67 3.64
C TRP A 60 4.19 13.42 2.66
N LEU A 61 4.21 14.75 2.77
CA LEU A 61 3.42 15.67 1.96
C LEU A 61 4.38 16.66 1.31
N ASP A 62 4.21 16.87 0.02
CA ASP A 62 4.93 17.91 -0.70
C ASP A 62 4.38 19.30 -0.39
N ALA A 63 5.16 20.33 -0.71
CA ALA A 63 4.75 21.72 -0.51
C ALA A 63 3.44 22.02 -1.27
N GLY A 64 2.43 22.53 -0.55
CA GLY A 64 1.11 22.81 -1.12
C GLY A 64 0.11 21.65 -1.00
N GLU A 65 0.55 20.44 -0.65
CA GLU A 65 -0.36 19.29 -0.47
C GLU A 65 -1.10 19.35 0.85
N LEU A 66 -0.43 19.81 1.91
CA LEU A 66 -1.06 20.02 3.21
C LEU A 66 -2.20 21.05 3.12
N GLU A 67 -2.00 22.13 2.37
CA GLU A 67 -3.01 23.15 2.13
C GLU A 67 -4.18 22.62 1.31
N ARG A 68 -3.92 21.77 0.30
CA ARG A 68 -4.97 21.11 -0.49
C ARG A 68 -5.79 20.13 0.37
N LEU A 69 -5.14 19.35 1.22
CA LEU A 69 -5.80 18.46 2.17
C LEU A 69 -6.63 19.26 3.19
N ALA A 70 -6.09 20.37 3.70
CA ALA A 70 -6.81 21.24 4.64
C ALA A 70 -8.00 21.97 3.99
N ALA A 71 -7.95 22.21 2.68
CA ALA A 71 -9.04 22.81 1.91
C ALA A 71 -10.15 21.81 1.52
N MET A 72 -9.96 20.50 1.74
CA MET A 72 -11.01 19.51 1.52
C MET A 72 -12.18 19.71 2.49
N ASP A 73 -13.38 19.36 2.05
CA ASP A 73 -14.58 19.43 2.89
C ASP A 73 -14.38 18.55 4.14
N PRO A 74 -14.43 19.13 5.36
CA PRO A 74 -14.37 18.37 6.60
C PRO A 74 -15.40 17.24 6.69
N ALA A 75 -16.52 17.35 5.97
CA ALA A 75 -17.53 16.30 5.87
C ALA A 75 -16.99 15.00 5.26
N GLU A 76 -15.99 15.06 4.37
CA GLU A 76 -15.34 13.86 3.82
C GLU A 76 -14.60 13.08 4.90
N PHE A 77 -13.92 13.77 5.82
CA PHE A 77 -13.23 13.13 6.95
C PHE A 77 -14.20 12.64 8.04
N ARG A 78 -15.34 13.33 8.23
CA ARG A 78 -16.37 12.93 9.21
C ARG A 78 -17.06 11.60 8.87
N LYS A 79 -16.92 11.10 7.65
CA LYS A 79 -17.41 9.76 7.25
C LYS A 79 -16.65 8.63 7.94
N PHE A 80 -15.45 8.90 8.46
CA PHE A 80 -14.63 7.94 9.19
C PHE A 80 -14.91 8.02 10.71
N THR A 81 -16.09 7.55 11.13
CA THR A 81 -16.35 7.36 12.56
C THR A 81 -15.44 6.24 13.12
N PRO A 82 -15.14 6.21 14.43
CA PRO A 82 -14.37 5.12 15.03
C PRO A 82 -14.90 3.73 14.68
N GLU A 83 -16.21 3.55 14.67
CA GLU A 83 -16.87 2.30 14.30
C GLU A 83 -16.65 1.97 12.83
N LYS A 84 -16.70 2.98 11.95
CA LYS A 84 -16.44 2.79 10.53
C LYS A 84 -14.98 2.44 10.28
N ILE A 85 -14.05 3.07 11.00
CA ILE A 85 -12.62 2.77 10.94
C ILE A 85 -12.36 1.33 11.39
N GLU A 86 -12.94 0.89 12.50
CA GLU A 86 -12.81 -0.49 12.99
C GLU A 86 -13.36 -1.51 11.98
N GLN A 87 -14.51 -1.22 11.36
CA GLN A 87 -15.07 -2.06 10.29
C GLN A 87 -14.12 -2.17 9.08
N LEU A 88 -13.52 -1.05 8.66
CA LEU A 88 -12.56 -1.02 7.55
C LEU A 88 -11.29 -1.81 7.90
N GLN A 89 -10.80 -1.70 9.14
CA GLN A 89 -9.63 -2.46 9.62
C GLN A 89 -9.91 -3.96 9.62
N LYS A 90 -11.04 -4.40 10.21
CA LYS A 90 -11.46 -5.82 10.17
C LYS A 90 -11.62 -6.34 8.76
N ALA A 91 -12.24 -5.57 7.86
CA ALA A 91 -12.38 -5.95 6.46
C ALA A 91 -11.02 -6.08 5.76
N LYS A 92 -10.05 -5.22 6.10
CA LYS A 92 -8.67 -5.30 5.59
C LYS A 92 -7.95 -6.54 6.11
N GLU A 93 -8.07 -6.84 7.40
CA GLU A 93 -7.48 -8.04 8.02
C GLU A 93 -8.01 -9.33 7.39
N ILE A 94 -9.33 -9.44 7.20
CA ILE A 94 -9.95 -10.60 6.54
C ILE A 94 -9.38 -10.77 5.13
N ARG A 95 -9.33 -9.68 4.35
CA ARG A 95 -8.75 -9.71 3.00
C ARG A 95 -7.28 -10.10 3.01
N GLU A 96 -6.51 -9.60 3.96
CA GLU A 96 -5.08 -9.93 4.10
C GLU A 96 -4.87 -11.41 4.48
N ASP A 97 -5.74 -11.98 5.31
CA ASP A 97 -5.70 -13.39 5.68
C ASP A 97 -6.13 -14.32 4.53
N GLU A 98 -7.22 -13.99 3.83
CA GLU A 98 -7.62 -14.69 2.60
C GLU A 98 -6.49 -14.67 1.57
N HIS A 99 -5.87 -13.50 1.40
CA HIS A 99 -4.76 -13.32 0.48
C HIS A 99 -3.53 -14.14 0.89
N ARG A 100 -3.15 -14.12 2.17
CA ARG A 100 -2.07 -14.96 2.73
C ARG A 100 -2.34 -16.44 2.51
N GLN A 101 -3.58 -16.88 2.70
CA GLN A 101 -3.98 -18.26 2.45
C GLN A 101 -3.89 -18.63 0.97
N ALA A 102 -4.32 -17.75 0.07
CA ALA A 102 -4.21 -17.94 -1.38
C ALA A 102 -2.74 -18.06 -1.83
N ILE A 103 -1.87 -17.18 -1.35
CA ILE A 103 -0.42 -17.23 -1.62
C ILE A 103 0.18 -18.54 -1.10
N ARG A 104 -0.14 -18.92 0.15
CA ARG A 104 0.33 -20.17 0.73
C ARG A 104 -0.15 -21.38 -0.07
N SER A 105 -1.36 -21.33 -0.61
CA SER A 105 -1.92 -22.36 -1.48
C SER A 105 -1.18 -22.44 -2.82
N LEU A 106 -0.93 -21.27 -3.45
CA LEU A 106 -0.17 -21.15 -4.69
C LEU A 106 1.24 -21.76 -4.55
N PHE A 107 1.96 -21.41 -3.48
CA PHE A 107 3.31 -21.93 -3.22
C PHE A 107 3.32 -23.42 -2.80
N ARG A 108 2.23 -23.94 -2.20
CA ARG A 108 2.07 -25.39 -2.02
C ARG A 108 1.93 -26.12 -3.36
N GLY A 109 1.26 -25.52 -4.34
CA GLY A 109 1.14 -26.07 -5.70
C GLY A 109 2.43 -25.99 -6.53
N LEU A 110 3.31 -25.04 -6.21
CA LEU A 110 4.63 -24.88 -6.86
C LEU A 110 5.73 -25.82 -6.30
N ARG A 111 5.47 -26.53 -5.20
CA ARG A 111 6.29 -27.69 -4.79
C ARG A 111 6.02 -28.86 -5.74
N ARG A 112 6.70 -28.89 -6.88
CA ARG A 112 6.93 -30.14 -7.63
C ARG A 112 8.16 -30.86 -7.06
N PRO A 113 8.21 -32.22 -7.12
CA PRO A 113 9.24 -33.05 -6.51
C PRO A 113 10.65 -32.74 -7.04
#